data_AF-A0A7J3Y0F2-F1
#
_entry.id   AF-A0A7J3Y0F2-F1
#
_cell.length_a   1.000
_cell.length_b   1.000
_cell.length_c   1.000
_cell.angle_alpha   90.00
_cell.angle_beta   90.00
_cell.angle_gamma   90.00
#
_symmetry.space_group_name_H-M   'P 1'
#
loop_
_entity.id
_entity.type
_entity.pdbx_description
1 polymer ?
#
loop_
_entity_poly.entity_id
_entity_poly.type
_entity_poly.pdbx_seq_one_letter_code
_entity_poly.pdbx_strand_id
1 'polypeptide(L)' 'MAWWKIWWKSLLPWERPGWIYGRGWCWYWRSSLPSLPRYYFPSREDEIRYLEDVKRYLTDVVLKDIDRRLEELKSGR' A
#
# COMPACT_ATOMS: atom_id res chain seq x y z
N MET A 1 30.30 -13.49 -32.83
CA MET A 1 29.59 -12.25 -33.18
C MET A 1 28.27 -12.21 -32.44
N ALA A 2 28.16 -11.34 -31.44
CA ALA A 2 27.05 -11.32 -30.49
C ALA A 2 25.90 -10.44 -30.99
N TRP A 3 25.17 -10.90 -32.02
CA TRP A 3 24.02 -10.20 -32.61
C TRP A 3 22.91 -9.89 -31.58
N TRP A 4 22.81 -10.68 -30.51
CA TRP A 4 21.86 -10.46 -29.41
C TRP A 4 22.06 -9.17 -28.61
N LYS A 5 23.29 -8.61 -28.58
CA LYS A 5 23.57 -7.37 -27.84
C LYS A 5 22.98 -6.11 -28.48
N ILE A 6 22.71 -6.14 -29.79
CA ILE A 6 22.19 -4.99 -30.54
C ILE A 6 20.69 -4.81 -30.24
N TRP A 7 19.94 -5.91 -30.16
CA TRP A 7 18.52 -5.91 -29.83
C TRP A 7 18.20 -5.29 -28.46
N TRP A 8 19.10 -5.46 -27.50
CA TRP A 8 18.93 -4.92 -26.14
C TRP A 8 18.95 -3.40 -26.05
N LYS A 9 19.59 -2.72 -27.01
CA LYS A 9 19.64 -1.25 -27.01
C LYS A 9 18.34 -0.62 -27.52
N SER A 10 17.57 -1.34 -28.32
CA SER A 10 16.30 -0.90 -28.89
C SER A 10 15.11 -1.02 -27.93
N LEU A 11 15.24 -1.88 -26.91
CA LEU A 11 14.20 -2.07 -25.89
C LEU A 11 14.25 -0.96 -24.85
N LEU A 12 13.06 -0.52 -24.42
CA LEU A 12 12.90 0.45 -23.34
C LEU A 12 13.54 -0.12 -22.07
N PRO A 13 14.10 0.72 -21.18
CA PRO A 13 14.89 0.24 -20.05
C PRO A 13 14.21 -0.85 -19.22
N TRP A 14 12.88 -0.78 -19.05
CA TRP A 14 12.10 -1.75 -18.27
C TRP A 14 11.89 -3.12 -18.91
N GLU A 15 12.06 -3.23 -20.23
CA GLU A 15 11.93 -4.49 -20.99
C GLU A 15 13.26 -5.23 -21.12
N ARG A 16 14.36 -4.59 -20.70
CA ARG A 16 15.69 -5.20 -20.77
C ARG A 16 15.79 -6.29 -19.70
N PRO A 17 16.36 -7.46 -20.03
CA PRO A 17 16.54 -8.54 -19.05
C PRO A 17 17.28 -8.08 -17.79
N GLY A 18 18.28 -7.19 -17.93
CA GLY A 18 19.01 -6.62 -16.79
C GLY A 18 18.20 -5.67 -15.89
N TRP A 19 17.05 -5.18 -16.36
CA TRP A 19 16.12 -4.40 -15.54
C TRP A 19 15.15 -5.30 -14.77
N ILE A 20 14.60 -6.30 -15.45
CA ILE A 20 13.67 -7.29 -14.86
C ILE A 20 14.38 -8.12 -13.78
N TYR A 21 15.61 -8.58 -14.04
CA TYR A 21 16.36 -9.46 -13.13
C TYR A 21 17.42 -8.74 -12.28
N GLY A 22 17.49 -7.41 -12.34
CA GLY A 22 18.53 -6.61 -11.69
C GLY A 22 18.00 -5.44 -10.88
N ARG A 23 18.74 -4.31 -10.88
CA ARG A 23 18.40 -3.13 -10.08
C ARG A 23 17.05 -2.50 -10.45
N GLY A 24 16.55 -2.74 -11.66
CA GLY A 24 15.25 -2.24 -12.13
C GLY A 24 14.07 -2.78 -11.32
N TRP A 25 14.16 -4.01 -10.82
CA TRP A 25 13.15 -4.61 -9.94
C TRP A 25 12.99 -3.83 -8.64
N CYS A 26 14.09 -3.41 -8.00
CA CYS A 26 14.03 -2.57 -6.79
C CYS A 26 13.33 -1.23 -7.06
N TRP A 27 13.58 -0.60 -8.21
CA TRP A 27 12.93 0.66 -8.58
C TRP A 27 11.46 0.48 -8.94
N TYR A 28 11.10 -0.65 -9.56
CA TYR A 28 9.72 -1.03 -9.81
C TYR A 28 8.95 -1.16 -8.49
N TRP A 29 9.44 -1.95 -7.53
CA TRP A 29 8.80 -2.07 -6.21
C TRP A 29 8.74 -0.75 -5.43
N ARG A 30 9.76 0.11 -5.58
CA ARG A 30 9.78 1.43 -4.93
C ARG A 30 8.79 2.41 -5.56
N SER A 31 8.55 2.32 -6.86
CA SER A 31 7.62 3.20 -7.60
C SER A 31 6.18 2.69 -7.56
N SER A 32 6.01 1.37 -7.38
CA SER A 32 4.72 0.69 -7.23
C SER A 32 4.20 0.71 -5.79
N LEU A 33 4.94 1.26 -4.83
CA LEU A 33 4.36 1.68 -3.57
C LEU A 33 3.41 2.83 -3.93
N PRO A 34 2.07 2.63 -3.86
CA PRO A 34 1.18 3.77 -3.93
C PRO A 34 1.67 4.70 -2.84
N SER A 35 2.12 5.90 -3.22
CA SER A 35 2.30 6.97 -2.26
C SER A 35 1.01 6.97 -1.45
N LEU A 36 1.10 6.56 -0.18
CA LEU A 36 -0.07 6.47 0.69
C LEU A 36 -0.86 7.75 0.46
N PRO A 37 -2.17 7.68 0.18
CA PRO A 37 -2.95 8.87 -0.10
C PRO A 37 -2.71 9.81 1.06
N ARG A 38 -2.00 10.91 0.80
CA ARG A 38 -1.84 11.97 1.77
C ARG A 38 -3.24 12.50 1.95
N TYR A 39 -3.87 12.18 3.07
CA TYR A 39 -5.15 12.77 3.45
C TYR A 39 -4.93 14.27 3.51
N TYR A 40 -5.37 14.97 2.46
CA TYR A 40 -5.28 16.41 2.38
C TYR A 40 -6.48 16.96 3.13
N PHE A 41 -6.26 17.33 4.39
CA PHE A 41 -7.27 18.01 5.19
C PHE A 41 -7.25 19.51 4.83
N PRO A 42 -8.39 20.11 4.43
CA PRO A 42 -8.46 21.51 4.05
C PRO A 42 -8.12 22.50 5.18
N SER A 43 -8.37 22.11 6.44
CA SER A 43 -8.10 22.90 7.63
C SER A 43 -7.73 22.01 8.82
N ARG A 44 -7.07 22.59 9.85
CA ARG A 44 -6.71 21.88 11.08
C ARG A 44 -7.96 21.42 11.84
N GLU A 45 -9.01 22.23 11.81
CA GLU A 45 -10.28 21.98 12.47
C GLU A 45 -11.01 20.80 11.81
N ASP A 46 -10.95 20.70 10.47
CA ASP A 46 -11.50 19.56 9.73
C ASP A 46 -10.76 18.26 10.01
N GLU A 47 -9.43 18.30 10.14
CA GLU A 47 -8.63 17.15 10.53
C GLU A 47 -9.00 16.67 11.94
N ILE A 48 -9.14 17.59 12.90
CA ILE A 48 -9.53 17.25 14.28
C ILE A 48 -10.92 16.59 14.30
N ARG A 49 -11.90 17.18 13.61
CA ARG A 49 -13.26 16.62 13.53
C ARG A 49 -13.27 15.24 12.88
N TYR A 50 -12.53 15.06 11.78
CA TYR A 50 -12.39 13.76 11.13
C TYR A 50 -11.76 12.72 12.07
N LEU A 51 -10.68 13.08 12.77
CA LEU A 51 -10.02 12.17 13.71
C LEU A 51 -10.92 11.82 14.90
N GLU A 52 -11.75 12.75 15.38
CA GLU A 52 -12.74 12.50 16.43
C GLU A 52 -13.84 11.54 15.95
N ASP A 53 -14.37 11.74 14.74
CA ASP A 53 -15.39 10.87 14.16
C ASP A 53 -14.83 9.46 13.91
N VAL A 54 -13.61 9.36 13.38
CA VAL A 54 -12.92 8.07 13.20
C VAL A 54 -12.68 7.40 14.55
N LYS A 55 -12.24 8.15 15.57
CA LYS A 55 -12.04 7.60 16.92
C LYS A 55 -13.34 7.05 17.51
N ARG A 56 -14.46 7.76 17.31
CA ARG A 56 -15.80 7.29 17.73
C ARG A 56 -16.18 6.02 16.99
N TYR A 57 -16.07 6.00 15.67
CA TYR A 57 -16.36 4.82 14.87
C TYR A 57 -15.55 3.59 15.29
N LEU A 58 -14.23 3.76 15.45
CA LEU A 58 -13.35 2.68 15.87
C LEU A 58 -13.73 2.14 17.26
N THR A 59 -14.09 3.03 18.18
CA THR A 59 -14.44 2.65 19.55
C THR A 59 -15.81 1.98 19.61
N ASP A 60 -16.80 2.55 18.93
CA ASP A 60 -18.19 2.13 19.06
C ASP A 60 -18.57 0.97 18.16
N VAL A 61 -17.95 0.85 17.00
CA VAL A 61 -18.30 -0.16 15.99
C VAL A 61 -17.23 -1.24 15.96
N VAL A 62 -15.97 -0.85 15.73
CA VAL A 62 -14.91 -1.83 15.48
C VAL A 62 -14.54 -2.59 16.75
N LEU A 63 -14.36 -1.91 17.89
CA LEU A 63 -14.04 -2.60 19.13
C LEU A 63 -15.18 -3.50 19.60
N LYS A 64 -16.44 -3.07 19.49
CA LYS A 64 -17.59 -3.92 19.85
C LYS A 64 -17.68 -5.17 18.98
N ASP A 65 -17.38 -5.06 17.69
CA ASP A 65 -17.40 -6.22 16.80
C ASP A 65 -16.24 -7.18 17.10
N ILE A 66 -15.05 -6.64 17.41
CA ILE A 66 -13.90 -7.43 17.87
C ILE A 66 -14.22 -8.14 19.18
N ASP A 67 -14.79 -7.44 20.17
CA ASP A 67 -15.16 -8.00 21.45
C ASP A 67 -16.21 -9.12 21.29
N ARG A 68 -17.25 -8.89 20.47
CA ARG A 68 -18.23 -9.91 20.11
C ARG A 68 -17.56 -11.14 19.49
N ARG A 69 -16.65 -10.95 18.55
CA ARG A 69 -15.94 -12.06 17.90
C ARG A 69 -15.01 -12.79 18.86
N LEU A 70 -14.40 -12.07 19.80
CA LEU A 70 -13.57 -12.65 20.86
C LEU A 70 -14.42 -13.46 21.85
N GLU A 71 -15.61 -12.99 22.20
CA GLU A 71 -16.57 -13.72 23.04
C GLU A 71 -17.04 -15.00 22.34
N GLU A 72 -17.39 -14.94 21.05
CA GLU A 72 -17.74 -16.11 20.25
C GLU A 72 -16.62 -17.16 20.26
N LEU A 73 -15.36 -16.74 20.03
CA LEU A 73 -14.20 -17.64 20.02
C LEU A 73 -13.84 -18.17 21.41
N LYS A 74 -13.97 -17.36 22.46
CA LYS A 74 -13.70 -17.78 23.86
C LYS A 74 -14.79 -18.66 24.44
N SER A 75 -16.04 -18.48 23.99
CA SER A 75 -17.18 -19.29 24.42
C SER A 75 -17.17 -20.70 23.84
N GLY A 76 -16.26 -21.02 22.91
CA GLY A 76 -15.89 -22.39 22.54
C GLY A 76 -17.08 -23.27 22.12
N ARG A 77 -17.91 -22.77 21.20
CA ARG A 77 -18.87 -23.60 20.45
C ARG A 77 -18.52 -23.61 18.97
#